data_AF-A0A958Y5Z5-F1
#
_entry.id   AF-A0A958Y5Z5-F1
#
_cell.length_a   1.000
_cell.length_b   1.000
_cell.length_c   1.000
_cell.angle_alpha   90.00
_cell.angle_beta   90.00
_cell.angle_gamma   90.00
#
_symmetry.space_group_name_H-M   'P 1'
#
loop_
_entity.id
_entity.type
_entity.pdbx_description
1 polymer ?
#
loop_
_entity_poly.entity_id
_entity_poly.type
_entity_poly.pdbx_seq_one_letter_code
_entity_poly.pdbx_strand_id
1 'polypeptide(L)'
;HAFNYAGSESILTSLWKIDEQSSATILTSFYDYLAQGLSKDKALQLAKLDYLSQAKGRTLEPQYWAGMILMGNTAPIDMQTAQTPWLWILGFLVFAVLVGYIVIKRKRAI
;
A
#
# COMPACT_ATOMS: atom_id res chain seq x y z
N HIS A 1 -5.73 20.50 8.75
CA HIS A 1 -4.44 21.22 8.66
C HIS A 1 -3.34 20.66 9.55
N ALA A 2 -3.63 20.13 10.75
CA ALA A 2 -2.59 19.58 11.64
C ALA A 2 -1.68 18.53 10.98
N PHE A 3 -2.22 17.59 10.20
CA PHE A 3 -1.41 16.57 9.50
C PHE A 3 -0.54 17.12 8.37
N ASN A 4 -1.05 18.09 7.58
CA ASN A 4 -0.24 18.75 6.55
C ASN A 4 0.88 19.57 7.22
N TYR A 5 0.55 20.26 8.33
CA TYR A 5 1.53 21.01 9.12
C TYR A 5 2.59 20.09 9.77
N ALA A 6 2.19 18.88 10.18
CA ALA A 6 3.09 17.85 10.70
C ALA A 6 3.94 17.16 9.62
N GLY A 7 3.88 17.62 8.36
CA GLY A 7 4.73 17.13 7.27
C GLY A 7 4.16 15.96 6.48
N SER A 8 2.87 15.64 6.61
CA SER A 8 2.24 14.63 5.75
C SER A 8 2.25 15.11 4.30
N GLU A 9 2.91 14.36 3.40
CA GLU A 9 2.98 14.74 1.97
C GLU A 9 1.62 14.67 1.27
N SER A 10 0.74 13.78 1.72
CA SER A 10 -0.58 13.55 1.14
C SER A 10 -1.57 13.18 2.24
N ILE A 11 -2.83 13.62 2.11
CA ILE A 11 -3.91 13.34 3.06
C ILE A 11 -5.16 12.95 2.29
N LEU A 12 -5.71 11.78 2.60
CA LEU A 12 -7.08 11.40 2.27
C LEU A 12 -7.98 11.69 3.47
N THR A 13 -9.04 12.47 3.28
CA THR A 13 -9.98 12.82 4.35
C THR A 13 -11.41 12.93 3.82
N SER A 14 -12.39 13.02 4.71
CA SER A 14 -13.79 13.25 4.36
C SER A 14 -14.25 14.66 4.73
N LEU A 15 -14.97 15.32 3.83
CA LEU A 15 -15.60 16.63 4.06
C LEU A 15 -16.75 16.58 5.08
N TRP A 16 -17.42 15.42 5.19
CA TRP A 16 -18.49 15.14 6.15
C TRP A 16 -18.39 13.68 6.62
N LYS A 17 -19.21 13.30 7.61
CA LYS A 17 -19.30 11.92 8.05
C LYS A 17 -19.96 11.07 6.96
N ILE A 18 -19.20 10.14 6.38
CA ILE A 18 -19.69 9.19 5.40
C ILE A 18 -20.14 7.92 6.12
N ASP A 19 -21.14 7.25 5.55
CA ASP A 19 -21.55 5.91 5.97
C ASP A 19 -20.37 4.92 5.97
N GLU A 20 -20.32 4.07 6.99
CA GLU A 20 -19.18 3.18 7.24
C GLU A 20 -19.02 2.14 6.12
N GLN A 21 -20.11 1.54 5.66
CA GLN A 21 -20.07 0.54 4.60
C GLN A 21 -19.61 1.15 3.27
N SER A 22 -20.11 2.35 2.96
CA SER A 22 -19.77 3.07 1.73
C SER A 22 -18.32 3.51 1.71
N SER A 23 -17.83 4.07 2.82
CA SER A 23 -16.43 4.47 2.98
C SER A 23 -15.48 3.27 2.93
N ALA A 24 -15.81 2.15 3.59
CA ALA A 24 -15.01 0.93 3.53
C ALA A 24 -14.90 0.40 2.09
N THR A 25 -16.00 0.34 1.35
CA THR A 25 -16.03 -0.15 -0.04
C THR A 25 -15.11 0.67 -0.96
N ILE A 26 -15.18 2.01 -0.83
CA ILE A 26 -14.34 2.92 -1.61
C ILE A 26 -12.87 2.80 -1.19
N LEU A 27 -12.60 2.73 0.12
CA LEU A 27 -11.22 2.62 0.62
C LEU A 27 -10.55 1.31 0.23
N THR A 28 -11.27 0.19 0.22
CA THR A 28 -10.74 -1.10 -0.26
C THR A 28 -10.29 -0.99 -1.71
N SER A 29 -11.18 -0.53 -2.60
CA SER A 29 -10.86 -0.38 -4.02
C SER A 29 -9.72 0.64 -4.23
N PHE A 30 -9.71 1.71 -3.44
CA PHE A 30 -8.63 2.70 -3.46
C PHE A 30 -7.26 2.09 -3.13
N TYR A 31 -7.17 1.28 -2.08
CA TYR A 31 -5.92 0.61 -1.71
C TYR A 31 -5.50 -0.43 -2.76
N ASP A 32 -6.45 -1.14 -3.36
CA ASP A 32 -6.15 -2.09 -4.45
C ASP A 32 -5.53 -1.38 -5.66
N TYR A 33 -6.05 -0.21 -6.03
CA TYR A 33 -5.47 0.61 -7.11
C TYR A 33 -4.12 1.21 -6.76
N LEU A 34 -3.89 1.59 -5.50
CA LEU A 34 -2.58 2.03 -5.04
C LEU A 34 -1.55 0.90 -5.10
N ALA A 35 -1.95 -0.33 -4.72
CA ALA A 35 -1.08 -1.51 -4.81
C ALA A 35 -0.71 -1.86 -6.25
N GLN A 36 -1.56 -1.52 -7.22
CA GLN A 36 -1.29 -1.63 -8.65
C GLN A 36 -0.34 -0.54 -9.19
N GLY A 37 0.09 0.41 -8.35
CA GLY A 37 1.01 1.48 -8.74
C GLY A 37 0.33 2.69 -9.39
N LEU A 38 -0.99 2.83 -9.28
CA LEU A 38 -1.66 4.02 -9.77
C LEU A 38 -1.36 5.25 -8.89
N SER A 39 -1.42 6.43 -9.51
CA SER A 39 -1.35 7.70 -8.76
C SER A 39 -2.55 7.84 -7.83
N LYS A 40 -2.36 8.50 -6.68
CA LYS A 40 -3.36 8.55 -5.61
C LYS A 40 -4.67 9.21 -6.06
N ASP A 41 -4.59 10.22 -6.92
CA ASP A 41 -5.76 10.86 -7.53
C ASP A 41 -6.52 9.90 -8.47
N LYS A 42 -5.79 9.15 -9.30
CA LYS A 42 -6.38 8.17 -10.21
C LYS A 42 -7.01 6.99 -9.47
N ALA A 43 -6.32 6.49 -8.45
CA ALA A 43 -6.83 5.45 -7.57
C ALA A 43 -8.14 5.87 -6.90
N LEU A 44 -8.22 7.10 -6.36
CA LEU A 44 -9.44 7.60 -5.71
C LEU A 44 -10.58 7.80 -6.71
N GLN A 45 -10.27 8.29 -7.91
CA GLN A 45 -11.25 8.43 -8.98
C GLN A 45 -11.86 7.08 -9.35
N LEU A 46 -11.03 6.06 -9.62
CA LEU A 46 -11.49 4.73 -10.01
C LEU A 46 -12.29 4.07 -8.88
N ALA A 47 -11.83 4.17 -7.64
CA ALA A 47 -12.54 3.63 -6.49
C ALA A 47 -13.96 4.21 -6.32
N LYS A 48 -14.14 5.51 -6.59
CA LYS A 48 -15.48 6.13 -6.59
C LYS A 48 -16.34 5.66 -7.75
N LEU A 49 -15.76 5.48 -8.94
CA LEU A 49 -16.47 4.95 -10.11
C LEU A 49 -16.91 3.50 -9.87
N ASP A 50 -16.06 2.67 -9.27
CA ASP A 50 -16.37 1.28 -8.92
C ASP A 50 -17.52 1.22 -7.91
N TYR A 51 -17.48 2.07 -6.88
CA TYR A 51 -18.58 2.21 -5.94
C TYR A 51 -19.89 2.58 -6.65
N LEU A 52 -19.85 3.61 -7.51
CA LEU A 52 -21.03 4.06 -8.26
C LEU A 52 -21.59 2.98 -9.21
N SER A 53 -20.73 2.13 -9.78
CA SER A 53 -21.16 1.04 -10.64
C SER A 53 -21.95 -0.05 -9.91
N GLN A 54 -21.72 -0.18 -8.59
CA GLN A 54 -22.33 -1.21 -7.74
C GLN A 54 -23.44 -0.64 -6.83
N ALA A 55 -23.43 0.66 -6.57
CA ALA A 55 -24.38 1.35 -5.71
C ALA A 55 -25.81 1.30 -6.27
N LYS A 56 -26.81 1.22 -5.37
CA LYS A 56 -28.23 1.11 -5.73
C LYS A 56 -29.09 1.88 -4.74
N GLY A 57 -30.17 2.47 -5.24
CA GLY A 57 -31.10 3.24 -4.41
C GLY A 57 -30.41 4.42 -3.73
N ARG A 58 -30.64 4.60 -2.42
CA ARG A 58 -30.12 5.74 -1.64
C ARG A 58 -28.60 5.88 -1.68
N THR A 59 -27.85 4.79 -1.87
CA THR A 59 -26.37 4.83 -1.83
C THR A 59 -25.74 5.53 -3.04
N LEU A 60 -26.53 5.83 -4.08
CA LEU A 60 -26.08 6.65 -5.22
C LEU A 60 -25.91 8.13 -4.85
N GLU A 61 -26.56 8.58 -3.78
CA GLU A 61 -26.53 9.99 -3.40
C GLU A 61 -25.09 10.44 -3.05
N PRO A 62 -24.70 11.68 -3.42
CA PRO A 62 -23.35 12.19 -3.19
C PRO A 62 -22.86 12.09 -1.75
N GLN A 63 -23.77 12.10 -0.76
CA GLN A 63 -23.43 11.96 0.65
C GLN A 63 -22.62 10.69 0.98
N TYR A 64 -22.75 9.63 0.15
CA TYR A 64 -22.08 8.35 0.38
C TYR A 64 -20.68 8.23 -0.23
N TRP A 65 -20.33 9.04 -1.24
CA TRP A 65 -19.08 8.85 -2.00
C TRP A 65 -18.33 10.16 -2.33
N ALA A 66 -19.04 11.28 -2.44
CA ALA A 66 -18.44 12.54 -2.88
C ALA A 66 -17.58 13.20 -1.80
N GLY A 67 -17.83 12.87 -0.53
CA GLY A 67 -17.19 13.51 0.62
C GLY A 67 -15.69 13.20 0.75
N MET A 68 -15.19 12.11 0.19
CA MET A 68 -13.76 11.77 0.26
C MET A 68 -12.93 12.64 -0.68
N ILE A 69 -11.94 13.34 -0.15
CA ILE A 69 -11.03 14.21 -0.89
C ILE A 69 -9.58 13.87 -0.58
N LEU A 70 -8.74 14.05 -1.60
CA LEU A 70 -7.30 13.91 -1.49
C LEU A 70 -6.66 15.30 -1.57
N MET A 71 -5.70 15.58 -0.69
CA MET A 71 -4.92 16.81 -0.65
C MET A 71 -3.43 16.51 -0.59
N GLY A 72 -2.61 17.32 -1.27
CA GLY A 72 -1.15 17.16 -1.28
C GLY A 72 -0.63 16.37 -2.49
N ASN A 73 0.47 15.65 -2.31
CA ASN A 73 1.17 14.91 -3.35
C ASN A 73 0.34 13.72 -3.86
N THR A 74 -0.01 13.74 -5.15
CA THR A 74 -0.81 12.69 -5.81
C THR A 74 0.03 11.63 -6.51
N ALA A 75 1.36 11.75 -6.53
CA ALA A 75 2.23 10.79 -7.19
C ALA A 75 2.00 9.34 -6.70
N PRO A 76 2.23 8.32 -7.54
CA PRO A 76 2.16 6.92 -7.12
C PRO A 76 2.98 6.63 -5.87
N ILE A 77 2.55 5.65 -5.09
CA ILE A 77 3.35 5.14 -3.99
C ILE A 77 4.34 4.15 -4.57
N ASP A 78 5.63 4.40 -4.34
CA ASP A 78 6.68 3.50 -4.79
C ASP A 78 6.67 2.24 -3.91
N MET A 79 5.80 1.29 -4.27
CA MET A 79 5.66 -0.02 -3.64
C MET A 79 6.75 -0.97 -4.16
N GLN A 80 7.98 -0.46 -4.37
CA GLN A 80 9.16 -1.28 -4.61
C GLN A 80 9.37 -2.18 -3.40
N THR A 81 8.75 -3.35 -3.46
CA THR A 81 9.11 -4.47 -2.61
C THR A 81 10.56 -4.77 -2.98
N ALA A 82 11.49 -4.43 -2.10
CA ALA A 82 12.89 -4.83 -2.20
C ALA A 82 12.97 -6.36 -2.01
N GLN A 83 12.37 -7.12 -2.91
CA GLN A 83 12.70 -8.52 -3.11
C GLN A 83 14.04 -8.51 -3.82
N THR A 84 15.10 -8.46 -3.04
CA THR A 84 16.47 -8.77 -3.47
C THR A 84 16.76 -10.23 -3.11
N PRO A 85 16.17 -11.22 -3.83
CA PRO A 85 16.38 -12.64 -3.53
C PRO A 85 17.85 -13.03 -3.60
N TRP A 86 18.66 -12.30 -4.37
CA TRP A 86 20.10 -12.53 -4.47
C TRP A 86 20.85 -12.31 -3.15
N LEU A 87 20.39 -11.42 -2.25
CA LEU A 87 21.00 -11.23 -0.93
C LEU A 87 20.79 -12.45 -0.03
N TRP A 88 19.63 -13.12 -0.14
CA TRP A 88 19.36 -14.38 0.56
C TRP A 88 20.24 -15.51 0.03
N ILE A 89 20.44 -15.59 -1.29
CA ILE A 89 21.33 -16.56 -1.93
C ILE A 89 22.78 -16.35 -1.47
N LEU A 90 23.24 -15.09 -1.43
CA LEU A 90 24.58 -14.74 -0.98
C LEU A 90 24.79 -15.08 0.51
N GLY A 91 23.79 -14.81 1.35
CA GLY A 91 23.80 -15.19 2.75
C GLY A 91 23.89 -16.72 2.96
N PHE A 92 23.13 -17.50 2.19
CA PHE A 92 23.17 -18.96 2.27
C PHE A 92 24.53 -19.53 1.82
N LEU A 93 25.13 -18.94 0.78
CA LEU A 93 26.43 -19.34 0.26
C LEU A 93 27.55 -19.09 1.29
N VAL A 94 27.55 -17.91 1.93
CA VAL A 94 28.49 -17.59 3.02
C VAL A 94 28.33 -18.54 4.20
N PHE A 95 27.08 -18.84 4.58
CA PHE A 95 26.79 -19.79 5.66
C PHE A 95 27.31 -21.20 5.34
N ALA A 96 27.08 -21.69 4.12
CA ALA A 96 27.56 -23.00 3.68
C ALA A 96 29.09 -23.09 3.69
N VAL A 97 29.80 -22.03 3.27
CA VAL A 97 31.26 -21.96 3.31
C VAL A 97 31.78 -21.97 4.75
N LEU A 98 31.17 -21.22 5.67
CA LEU A 98 31.55 -21.21 7.08
C LEU A 98 31.35 -22.58 7.74
N VAL A 99 30.21 -23.22 7.50
CA VAL A 99 29.92 -24.57 8.03
C VAL A 99 30.92 -25.58 7.47
N GLY A 100 31.17 -25.56 6.16
CA GLY A 100 32.16 -26.40 5.51
C GLY A 100 33.56 -26.22 6.12
N TYR A 101 33.99 -24.97 6.31
CA TYR A 101 35.27 -24.65 6.94
C TYR A 101 35.38 -25.19 8.39
N ILE A 102 34.33 -25.01 9.20
CA ILE A 102 34.29 -25.51 10.59
C ILE A 102 34.38 -27.05 10.62
N VAL A 103 33.66 -27.74 9.72
CA VAL A 103 33.67 -29.21 9.64
C VAL A 103 35.05 -29.73 9.22
N ILE A 104 35.70 -29.10 8.24
CA ILE A 104 37.05 -29.49 7.79
C ILE A 104 38.07 -29.28 8.91
N LYS A 105 37.97 -28.17 9.65
CA LYS A 105 38.87 -27.90 10.79
C LYS A 105 38.67 -28.91 11.94
N ARG A 106 37.43 -29.32 12.22
CA ARG A 106 37.12 -30.35 13.23
C ARG A 106 37.67 -31.73 12.87
N LYS A 107 37.62 -32.13 11.59
CA LYS A 107 38.16 -33.43 11.15
C LYS A 107 39.69 -33.52 11.16
N ARG A 108 40.40 -32.38 11.13
CA ARG A 108 41.88 -32.33 11.21
C ARG A 108 42.42 -32.29 12.64
N ALA A 109 41.55 -32.13 13.65
CA ALA A 109 41.92 -32.05 15.07
C ALA A 109 41.66 -33.35 15.85
N ILE A 110 41.19 -34.40 15.16
CA ILE A 110 41.02 -35.79 15.64
C ILE A 110 42.02 -36.64 14.88
#